data_AF-A0A7S3GWB4-F1
#
_entry.id   AF-A0A7S3GWB4-F1
#
_cell.length_a   1.000
_cell.length_b   1.000
_cell.length_c   1.000
_cell.angle_alpha   90.00
_cell.angle_beta   90.00
_cell.angle_gamma   90.00
#
_symmetry.space_group_name_H-M   'P 1'
#
loop_
_entity.id
_entity.type
_entity.pdbx_description
1 polymer ?
#
loop_
_entity_poly.entity_id
_entity_poly.type
_entity_poly.pdbx_seq_one_letter_code
_entity_poly.pdbx_strand_id
1 'polypeptide(L)'
;KQSPPACKAAAQAEVRLSMSTIFHTFYRNIETPSRVWDASGTCKVQLLRSIGKWSTGTKTECSILNCYLETIASSKHLIYIENQFFIGNTAGEGVSNTIPSALVNRILQAHRNKEAFRVVIII
;
A
#
# COMPACT_ATOMS: atom_id res chain seq x y z
N LYS A 1 -16.97 -14.10 -6.47
CA LYS A 1 -16.87 -13.77 -5.02
C LYS A 1 -15.69 -12.83 -4.85
N GLN A 2 -15.91 -11.56 -4.49
CA GLN A 2 -14.83 -10.58 -4.27
C GLN A 2 -14.02 -11.00 -3.04
N SER A 3 -12.70 -11.10 -3.18
CA SER A 3 -11.79 -11.20 -2.05
C SER A 3 -11.96 -9.96 -1.16
N PRO A 4 -11.93 -10.11 0.17
CA PRO A 4 -12.03 -8.95 1.06
C PRO A 4 -10.90 -7.96 0.76
N PRO A 5 -11.11 -6.64 0.95
CA PRO A 5 -10.04 -5.67 0.83
C PRO A 5 -8.91 -6.06 1.77
N ALA A 6 -7.67 -5.88 1.30
CA ALA A 6 -6.46 -6.23 2.06
C ALA A 6 -6.60 -5.73 3.50
N CYS A 7 -6.89 -4.43 3.67
CA CYS A 7 -7.04 -3.83 4.99
C CYS A 7 -8.52 -3.51 5.31
N LYS A 8 -9.14 -4.22 6.24
CA LYS A 8 -10.51 -3.93 6.72
C LYS A 8 -10.65 -2.61 7.49
N ALA A 9 -9.54 -1.95 7.83
CA ALA A 9 -9.55 -0.81 8.76
C ALA A 9 -10.07 0.51 8.15
N ALA A 10 -10.20 0.61 6.81
CA ALA A 10 -10.63 1.84 6.15
C ALA A 10 -11.42 1.57 4.86
N ALA A 11 -12.33 0.59 4.86
CA ALA A 11 -13.27 0.42 3.76
C ALA A 11 -14.37 1.50 3.86
N GLN A 12 -14.03 2.76 3.61
CA GLN A 12 -15.01 3.83 3.42
C GLN A 12 -14.97 4.30 1.96
N ALA A 13 -16.07 3.96 1.27
CA ALA A 13 -16.46 4.33 -0.08
C ALA A 13 -15.56 3.82 -1.24
N GLU A 14 -16.14 3.02 -2.13
CA GLU A 14 -15.65 2.90 -3.52
C GLU A 14 -15.82 4.28 -4.18
N VAL A 15 -14.79 5.11 -4.06
CA VAL A 15 -14.74 6.38 -4.78
C VAL A 15 -14.38 6.03 -6.23
N ARG A 16 -15.39 6.03 -7.12
CA ARG A 16 -15.22 5.91 -8.59
C ARG A 16 -14.57 7.17 -9.20
N LEU A 17 -13.60 7.76 -8.53
CA LEU A 17 -12.87 8.90 -9.04
C LEU A 17 -11.51 8.42 -9.50
N SER A 18 -11.13 8.84 -10.71
CA SER A 18 -9.76 8.67 -11.20
C SER A 18 -8.81 9.35 -10.21
N MET A 19 -7.60 8.79 -10.05
CA MET A 19 -6.57 9.37 -9.19
C MET A 19 -6.33 10.85 -9.55
N SER A 20 -6.40 11.19 -10.85
CA SER A 20 -6.29 12.57 -11.34
C SER A 20 -7.38 13.48 -10.75
N THR A 21 -8.62 13.00 -10.65
CA THR A 21 -9.74 13.75 -10.06
C THR A 21 -9.53 13.99 -8.57
N ILE A 22 -8.98 13.04 -7.82
CA ILE A 22 -8.70 13.20 -6.38
C ILE A 22 -7.67 14.32 -6.15
N PHE A 23 -6.58 14.33 -6.94
CA PHE A 23 -5.54 15.36 -6.83
C PHE A 23 -6.04 16.75 -7.25
N HIS A 24 -6.85 16.85 -8.31
CA HIS A 24 -7.34 18.13 -8.80
C HIS A 24 -8.42 18.76 -7.90
N THR A 25 -9.32 17.96 -7.33
CA THR A 25 -10.43 18.47 -6.50
C THR A 25 -9.94 19.08 -5.18
N PHE A 26 -8.82 18.57 -4.62
CA PHE A 26 -8.31 19.05 -3.34
C PHE A 26 -7.47 20.34 -3.44
N TYR A 27 -6.81 20.59 -4.58
CA TYR A 27 -5.80 21.66 -4.68
C TYR A 27 -6.23 22.90 -5.48
N ARG A 28 -7.31 22.86 -6.27
CA ARG A 28 -7.79 24.06 -6.97
C ARG A 28 -9.30 24.06 -7.08
N ASN A 29 -9.93 25.17 -6.70
CA ASN A 29 -11.32 25.50 -7.03
C ASN A 29 -11.46 25.70 -8.56
N ILE A 30 -11.30 24.63 -9.34
CA ILE A 30 -11.51 24.61 -10.78
C ILE A 30 -12.70 23.71 -11.03
N GLU A 31 -13.69 24.22 -11.77
CA GLU A 31 -14.83 23.46 -12.26
C GLU A 31 -14.33 22.23 -13.01
N THR A 32 -14.72 21.04 -12.54
CA THR A 32 -14.30 19.78 -13.14
C THR A 32 -14.99 19.56 -14.49
N PRO A 33 -14.27 19.35 -15.60
CA PRO A 33 -14.91 18.82 -16.81
C PRO A 33 -15.50 17.45 -16.49
N SER A 34 -16.74 17.22 -16.93
CA SER A 34 -17.60 16.07 -16.56
C SER A 34 -17.09 14.69 -16.98
N ARG A 35 -15.96 14.62 -17.69
CA ARG A 35 -15.19 13.40 -17.94
C ARG A 35 -13.87 13.78 -18.60
N VAL A 36 -12.77 13.71 -17.86
CA VAL A 36 -11.46 13.59 -18.50
C VAL A 36 -11.39 12.15 -18.98
N TRP A 37 -11.59 11.93 -20.28
CA TRP A 37 -11.28 10.65 -20.91
C TRP A 37 -9.77 10.55 -21.08
N ASP A 38 -9.04 10.43 -19.97
CA ASP A 38 -7.71 9.87 -20.06
C ASP A 38 -7.88 8.38 -20.40
N ALA A 39 -7.00 7.80 -21.20
CA ALA A 39 -6.99 6.36 -21.47
C ALA A 39 -6.63 5.54 -20.21
N SER A 40 -6.83 6.09 -19.01
CA SER A 40 -6.59 5.45 -17.74
C SER A 40 -7.71 4.42 -17.53
N GLY A 41 -7.31 3.17 -17.32
CA GLY A 41 -8.26 2.12 -16.96
C GLY A 41 -8.96 2.43 -15.64
N THR A 42 -10.02 1.68 -15.33
CA THR A 42 -10.65 1.76 -14.01
C THR A 42 -9.86 0.92 -12.98
N CYS A 43 -9.72 1.39 -11.75
CA CYS A 43 -9.10 0.63 -10.67
C CYS A 43 -9.89 0.77 -9.36
N LYS A 44 -9.75 -0.21 -8.47
CA LYS A 44 -10.26 -0.13 -7.10
C LYS A 44 -9.21 0.55 -6.22
N VAL A 45 -9.60 1.64 -5.57
CA VAL A 45 -8.70 2.43 -4.72
C VAL A 45 -9.18 2.40 -3.28
N GLN A 46 -8.23 2.30 -2.35
CA GLN A 46 -8.47 2.44 -0.92
C GLN A 46 -7.43 3.41 -0.35
N LEU A 47 -7.91 4.44 0.36
CA LEU A 47 -7.01 5.37 1.04
C LEU A 47 -6.47 4.74 2.33
N LEU A 48 -5.18 4.98 2.60
CA LEU A 48 -4.46 4.49 3.77
C LEU A 48 -3.67 5.65 4.40
N ARG A 49 -3.38 5.55 5.69
CA ARG A 49 -2.61 6.55 6.43
C ARG A 49 -1.83 5.97 7.61
N SER A 50 -0.89 6.78 8.10
CA SER A 50 -0.18 6.56 9.35
C SER A 50 -0.40 7.78 10.23
N ILE A 51 -1.15 7.62 11.33
CA ILE A 51 -1.50 8.72 12.23
C ILE A 51 -1.45 8.26 13.69
N GLY A 52 -1.27 9.20 14.61
CA GLY A 52 -1.26 8.96 16.05
C GLY A 52 -1.93 10.07 16.84
N LYS A 53 -1.99 9.88 18.16
CA LYS A 53 -2.65 10.82 19.08
C LYS A 53 -2.08 12.24 18.98
N TRP A 54 -0.77 12.37 18.74
CA TRP A 54 -0.12 13.68 18.62
C TRP A 54 -0.48 14.42 17.31
N SER A 55 -0.76 13.69 16.23
CA SER A 55 -0.98 14.28 14.90
C SER A 55 -2.44 14.64 14.65
N THR A 56 -3.38 13.82 15.12
CA THR A 56 -4.81 13.96 14.80
C THR A 56 -5.72 13.86 16.04
N GLY A 57 -5.16 13.66 17.24
CA GLY A 57 -5.94 13.44 18.46
C GLY A 57 -6.65 12.08 18.54
N THR A 58 -6.54 11.25 17.50
CA THR A 58 -7.23 9.96 17.40
C THR A 58 -6.34 8.79 17.83
N LYS A 59 -6.95 7.60 17.94
CA LYS A 59 -6.20 6.34 18.13
C LYS A 59 -5.20 6.17 16.98
N THR A 60 -4.03 5.61 17.30
CA THR A 60 -2.99 5.30 16.32
C THR A 60 -3.55 4.38 15.23
N GLU A 61 -3.30 4.76 13.98
CA GLU A 61 -3.63 3.99 12.80
C GLU A 61 -2.36 3.73 11.99
N CYS A 62 -2.18 2.47 11.56
CA CYS A 62 -1.04 2.00 10.80
C CYS A 62 -1.50 1.29 9.51
N SER A 63 -2.52 1.82 8.83
CA SER A 63 -3.15 1.14 7.69
C SER A 63 -2.23 1.00 6.49
N ILE A 64 -1.28 1.92 6.29
CA ILE A 64 -0.21 1.79 5.29
C ILE A 64 0.65 0.54 5.58
N LEU A 65 1.15 0.39 6.82
CA LEU A 65 1.98 -0.76 7.21
C LEU A 65 1.23 -2.08 7.02
N ASN A 66 -0.02 -2.15 7.49
CA ASN A 66 -0.83 -3.36 7.37
C ASN A 66 -1.03 -3.77 5.90
N CYS A 67 -1.34 -2.81 5.03
CA CYS A 67 -1.50 -3.05 3.60
C CYS A 67 -0.20 -3.55 2.95
N TYR A 68 0.96 -3.00 3.33
CA TYR A 68 2.26 -3.51 2.88
C TYR A 68 2.43 -4.99 3.26
N LEU A 69 2.17 -5.35 4.52
CA LEU A 69 2.33 -6.72 5.01
C LEU A 69 1.42 -7.71 4.28
N GLU A 70 0.15 -7.34 4.07
CA GLU A 70 -0.85 -8.15 3.36
C GLU A 70 -0.51 -8.30 1.87
N THR A 71 -0.06 -7.22 1.22
CA THR A 71 0.33 -7.22 -0.19
C THR A 71 1.56 -8.10 -0.40
N ILE A 72 2.55 -8.03 0.50
CA ILE A 72 3.74 -8.90 0.46
C ILE A 72 3.33 -10.37 0.65
N ALA A 73 2.51 -10.66 1.66
CA ALA A 73 2.09 -12.03 1.96
C ALA A 73 1.27 -12.67 0.82
N SER A 74 0.46 -11.89 0.12
CA SER A 74 -0.40 -12.38 -0.98
C SER A 74 0.26 -12.36 -2.37
N SER A 75 1.45 -11.77 -2.49
CA SER A 75 2.21 -11.70 -3.75
C SER A 75 2.58 -13.08 -4.29
N LYS A 76 2.68 -13.23 -5.63
CA LYS A 76 2.90 -14.55 -6.28
C LYS A 76 4.17 -14.67 -7.11
N HIS A 77 4.63 -13.59 -7.73
CA HIS A 77 5.69 -13.67 -8.75
C HIS A 77 6.80 -12.64 -8.56
N LEU A 78 6.43 -11.39 -8.33
CA LEU A 78 7.36 -10.28 -8.25
C LEU A 78 6.87 -9.26 -7.23
N ILE A 79 7.81 -8.72 -6.47
CA ILE A 79 7.65 -7.47 -5.72
C ILE A 79 8.68 -6.48 -6.27
N TYR A 80 8.21 -5.30 -6.68
CA TYR A 80 9.04 -4.16 -7.02
C TYR A 80 8.81 -3.07 -5.97
N ILE A 81 9.87 -2.63 -5.31
CA ILE A 81 9.85 -1.56 -4.33
C ILE A 81 10.81 -0.48 -4.78
N GLU A 82 10.32 0.74 -4.84
CA GLU A 82 11.11 1.94 -5.03
C GLU A 82 10.77 2.89 -3.88
N ASN A 83 11.74 3.13 -3.00
CA ASN A 83 11.50 3.96 -1.83
C ASN A 83 12.80 4.61 -1.36
N GLN A 84 12.73 5.88 -0.97
CA GLN A 84 13.90 6.64 -0.49
C GLN A 84 14.63 5.99 0.69
N PHE A 85 13.92 5.18 1.50
CA PHE A 85 14.49 4.48 2.65
C PHE A 85 14.09 3.02 2.66
N PHE A 86 15.05 2.14 2.95
CA PHE A 86 14.79 0.72 3.18
C PHE A 86 15.32 0.29 4.56
N ILE A 87 14.59 0.68 5.60
CA ILE A 87 14.95 0.46 7.01
C ILE A 87 13.89 -0.43 7.67
N GLY A 88 14.31 -1.48 8.38
CA GLY A 88 13.40 -2.28 9.19
C GLY A 88 14.08 -3.11 10.26
N ASN A 89 13.25 -3.89 10.96
CA ASN A 89 13.61 -4.65 12.16
C ASN A 89 14.69 -5.73 11.95
N THR A 90 15.07 -6.02 10.71
CA THR A 90 16.17 -6.93 10.39
C THR A 90 17.56 -6.29 10.57
N ALA A 91 17.63 -4.97 10.76
CA ALA A 91 18.88 -4.22 10.89
C ALA A 91 19.40 -4.06 12.33
N GLY A 92 18.62 -4.45 13.35
CA GLY A 92 19.01 -4.34 14.77
C GLY A 92 17.84 -4.03 15.71
N GLU A 93 18.13 -3.90 16.99
CA GLU A 93 17.15 -3.51 18.00
C GLU A 93 16.72 -2.04 17.84
N GLY A 94 15.47 -1.73 18.20
CA GLY A 94 14.93 -0.36 18.17
C GLY A 94 14.16 0.03 16.91
N VAL A 95 14.12 -0.81 15.86
CA VAL A 95 13.29 -0.58 14.66
C VAL A 95 12.08 -1.52 14.65
N SER A 96 10.87 -0.95 14.65
CA SER A 96 9.62 -1.72 14.71
C SER A 96 9.02 -2.06 13.34
N ASN A 97 9.56 -1.51 12.24
CA ASN A 97 9.05 -1.77 10.90
C ASN A 97 9.32 -3.23 10.47
N THR A 98 8.25 -4.00 10.28
CA THR A 98 8.29 -5.43 9.96
C THR A 98 8.28 -5.74 8.46
N ILE A 99 8.28 -4.73 7.58
CA ILE A 99 8.26 -4.92 6.12
C ILE A 99 9.43 -5.82 5.63
N PRO A 100 10.70 -5.61 6.03
CA PRO A 100 11.78 -6.50 5.61
C PRO A 100 11.60 -7.94 6.09
N SER A 101 11.12 -8.14 7.33
CA SER A 101 10.80 -9.47 7.84
C SER A 101 9.72 -10.18 7.02
N ALA A 102 8.68 -9.45 6.59
CA ALA A 102 7.63 -9.99 5.73
C ALA A 102 8.17 -10.41 4.35
N LEU A 103 9.09 -9.62 3.76
CA LEU A 103 9.75 -9.98 2.51
C LEU A 103 10.57 -11.26 2.66
N VAL A 104 11.36 -11.39 3.72
CA VAL A 104 12.13 -12.61 4.03
C VAL A 104 11.20 -13.81 4.14
N ASN A 105 10.13 -13.71 4.92
CA ASN A 105 9.16 -14.80 5.09
C ASN A 105 8.53 -15.22 3.76
N ARG A 106 8.16 -14.27 2.90
CA ARG A 106 7.58 -14.56 1.59
C ARG A 106 8.58 -15.24 0.63
N ILE A 107 9.84 -14.81 0.64
CA ILE A 107 10.91 -15.43 -0.15
C ILE A 107 11.17 -16.86 0.32
N LEU A 108 11.24 -17.09 1.64
CA LEU A 108 11.41 -18.43 2.20
C LEU A 108 10.23 -19.35 1.84
N GLN A 109 9.01 -18.83 1.82
CA GLN A 109 7.83 -19.56 1.35
C GLN A 109 7.95 -19.94 -0.13
N ALA A 110 8.32 -19.00 -1.02
CA ALA A 110 8.54 -19.29 -2.44
C ALA A 110 9.61 -20.37 -2.64
N HIS A 111 10.71 -20.28 -1.90
CA HIS A 111 11.80 -21.24 -1.96
C HIS A 111 11.33 -22.65 -1.58
N ARG A 112 10.59 -22.79 -0.47
CA ARG A 112 10.00 -24.07 -0.02
C ARG A 112 9.04 -24.66 -1.05
N ASN A 113 8.25 -23.80 -1.70
CA ASN A 113 7.28 -24.21 -2.72
C ASN A 113 7.91 -24.43 -4.11
N LYS A 114 9.22 -24.17 -4.28
CA LYS A 114 9.91 -24.18 -5.58
C LYS A 114 9.26 -23.25 -6.61
N GLU A 115 8.75 -22.10 -6.16
CA GLU A 115 8.14 -21.08 -7.00
C GLU A 115 9.20 -20.08 -7.49
N ALA A 116 9.11 -19.68 -8.76
CA ALA A 116 9.88 -18.55 -9.27
C ALA A 116 9.33 -17.25 -8.71
N PHE A 117 10.02 -16.68 -7.72
CA PHE A 117 9.65 -15.44 -7.05
C PHE A 117 10.83 -14.48 -7.00
N ARG A 118 10.60 -13.21 -7.33
CA ARG A 118 11.64 -12.18 -7.39
C ARG A 118 11.25 -10.98 -6.54
N VAL A 119 12.25 -10.35 -5.92
CA VAL A 119 12.08 -9.08 -5.22
C VAL A 119 13.15 -8.13 -5.75
N VAL A 120 12.74 -6.96 -6.23
CA VAL A 120 13.62 -5.89 -6.73
C VAL A 120 13.39 -4.67 -5.86
N ILE A 121 14.47 -4.11 -5.33
CA ILE A 121 14.43 -2.96 -4.42
C ILE A 121 15.35 -1.89 -5.01
N ILE A 122 14.79 -0.72 -5.26
CA ILE A 122 15.47 0.50 -5.67
C ILE A 122 15.38 1.50 -4.51
N ILE A 123 16.53 2.06 -4.12
CA ILE A 123 16.68 2.97 -2.97
C ILE A 123 17.24 4.30 -3.47
#